data_AF-A0A7C5CSC9-F1
#
_entry.id   AF-A0A7C5CSC9-F1
#
_cell.length_a   1.000
_cell.length_b   1.000
_cell.length_c   1.000
_cell.angle_alpha   90.00
_cell.angle_beta   90.00
_cell.angle_gamma   90.00
#
_symmetry.space_group_name_H-M   'P 1'
#
loop_
_entity.id
_entity.type
_entity.pdbx_description
1 polymer ?
#
loop_
_entity_poly.entity_id
_entity_poly.type
_entity_poly.pdbx_seq_one_letter_code
_entity_poly.pdbx_strand_id
1 'polypeptide(L)'
;MHKTCWKPFNIAALLALSVIVAGLLGGCATSSETRAGASLMRASAYSATSTESAKNFSQFAEILDMWGFLQQLKERRKPKIPEHVYCTPDYSKCRPEPGYRWANSEDKSDLSVVEYPDDPRLVGNVDSIGARIFTEKCAMCHGKSGEGSTLAPMLKDTDFIKGNPKVIKYVITHGRSGNAKKYPEFPIAMPKFKLSDIELDSLVWYLKTL
;
A
#
# COMPACT_ATOMS: atom_id res chain seq x y z
N MET A 1 -21.19 -1.90 11.84
CA MET A 1 -21.86 -0.59 11.67
C MET A 1 -20.82 0.51 11.72
N HIS A 2 -20.25 0.91 10.57
CA HIS A 2 -19.45 2.14 10.47
C HIS A 2 -19.84 2.85 9.18
N LYS A 3 -20.40 4.05 9.32
CA LYS A 3 -20.88 4.91 8.24
C LYS A 3 -19.68 5.72 7.72
N THR A 4 -19.32 5.59 6.45
CA THR A 4 -18.36 6.48 5.80
C THR A 4 -19.07 7.72 5.27
N CYS A 5 -18.63 8.87 5.78
CA CYS A 5 -19.08 10.21 5.46
C CYS A 5 -18.51 10.62 4.08
N TRP A 6 -19.34 10.76 3.06
CA TRP A 6 -18.95 11.41 1.81
C TRP A 6 -19.23 12.92 1.94
N LYS A 7 -18.19 13.75 1.76
CA LYS A 7 -18.38 15.18 1.54
C LYS A 7 -18.99 15.39 0.15
N PRO A 8 -20.03 16.24 -0.01
CA PRO A 8 -20.55 16.58 -1.32
C PRO A 8 -19.57 17.49 -2.05
N PHE A 9 -19.32 17.20 -3.33
CA PHE A 9 -18.65 18.10 -4.26
C PHE A 9 -19.51 19.34 -4.46
N ASN A 10 -18.93 20.52 -4.21
CA ASN A 10 -19.58 21.81 -4.29
C ASN A 10 -19.57 22.31 -5.75
N ILE A 11 -20.75 22.48 -6.38
CA ILE A 11 -20.92 22.89 -7.79
C ILE A 11 -20.87 24.44 -7.94
N ALA A 12 -20.55 25.17 -6.89
CA ALA A 12 -20.44 26.63 -6.94
C ALA A 12 -19.05 27.11 -7.41
N ALA A 13 -18.73 26.92 -8.70
CA ALA A 13 -17.59 27.57 -9.35
C ALA A 13 -17.81 27.83 -10.85
N LEU A 14 -19.06 27.98 -11.27
CA LEU A 14 -19.43 28.53 -12.57
C LEU A 14 -20.18 29.82 -12.29
N LEU A 15 -19.55 30.95 -12.62
CA LEU A 15 -20.04 32.33 -12.79
C LEU A 15 -19.10 33.33 -12.10
N ALA A 16 -18.14 33.87 -12.85
CA ALA A 16 -17.71 35.29 -12.84
C ALA A 16 -16.31 35.44 -13.46
N LEU A 17 -16.24 35.97 -14.70
CA LEU A 17 -15.16 36.77 -15.31
C LEU A 17 -15.58 37.03 -16.77
N SER A 18 -16.48 37.97 -16.99
CA SER A 18 -16.21 39.40 -17.26
C SER A 18 -15.83 39.68 -18.71
N VAL A 19 -16.81 40.26 -19.43
CA VAL A 19 -16.65 41.09 -20.61
C VAL A 19 -15.59 42.18 -20.35
N ILE A 20 -14.74 42.46 -21.34
CA ILE A 20 -14.02 43.72 -21.71
C ILE A 20 -12.64 43.34 -22.25
N VAL A 21 -12.44 43.42 -23.57
CA VAL A 21 -11.45 44.29 -24.25
C VAL A 21 -11.84 44.34 -25.73
N ALA A 22 -12.33 45.49 -26.16
CA ALA A 22 -12.41 45.87 -27.57
C ALA A 22 -11.18 46.72 -27.93
N GLY A 23 -10.65 46.54 -29.14
CA GLY A 23 -9.87 47.55 -29.85
C GLY A 23 -8.42 47.17 -30.19
N LEU A 24 -8.13 47.06 -31.50
CA LEU A 24 -7.14 47.87 -32.24
C LEU A 24 -6.45 47.09 -33.37
N LEU A 25 -7.10 47.06 -34.54
CA LEU A 25 -6.56 47.26 -35.91
C LEU A 25 -7.82 47.56 -36.74
N GLY A 26 -8.15 48.73 -37.27
CA GLY A 26 -7.34 49.79 -37.86
C GLY A 26 -7.76 49.94 -39.33
N GLY A 27 -8.61 50.93 -39.66
CA GLY A 27 -8.65 51.54 -41.00
C GLY A 27 -9.95 51.53 -41.82
N CYS A 28 -10.59 52.72 -41.91
CA CYS A 28 -11.30 53.35 -43.05
C CYS A 28 -12.56 52.66 -43.66
N ALA A 29 -13.66 53.33 -44.01
CA ALA A 29 -13.96 54.76 -44.22
C ALA A 29 -15.49 55.05 -44.18
N THR A 30 -15.83 56.23 -43.65
CA THR A 30 -16.84 57.25 -44.08
C THR A 30 -18.26 56.80 -44.50
N SER A 31 -19.27 57.09 -43.68
CA SER A 31 -20.29 58.19 -43.80
C SER A 31 -21.24 58.04 -45.00
N SER A 32 -22.57 58.07 -44.89
CA SER A 32 -23.43 59.08 -44.25
C SER A 32 -24.90 58.62 -44.26
N GLU A 33 -25.71 59.07 -43.27
CA GLU A 33 -27.13 59.51 -43.35
C GLU A 33 -28.17 58.61 -44.10
N THR A 34 -29.42 58.35 -43.71
CA THR A 34 -30.40 58.91 -42.76
C THR A 34 -31.64 57.99 -42.75
N ARG A 35 -32.37 57.99 -41.64
CA ARG A 35 -33.84 57.94 -41.45
C ARG A 35 -34.77 57.13 -42.41
N ALA A 36 -35.64 56.36 -41.73
CA ALA A 36 -37.04 56.04 -42.05
C ALA A 36 -37.35 54.96 -43.11
N GLY A 37 -38.36 54.13 -42.80
CA GLY A 37 -39.11 53.36 -43.80
C GLY A 37 -39.29 51.89 -43.45
N ALA A 38 -40.47 51.56 -42.93
CA ALA A 38 -40.97 50.19 -42.91
C ALA A 38 -41.29 49.72 -44.34
N SER A 39 -40.75 48.58 -44.77
CA SER A 39 -41.43 47.56 -45.59
C SER A 39 -40.49 46.44 -46.02
N LEU A 40 -40.95 45.21 -45.78
CA LEU A 40 -40.82 44.01 -46.61
C LEU A 40 -39.56 43.86 -47.46
N MET A 41 -38.70 42.86 -47.19
CA MET A 41 -38.17 41.95 -48.22
C MET A 41 -37.59 40.66 -47.61
N ARG A 42 -38.25 39.55 -47.97
CA ARG A 42 -37.75 38.20 -48.27
C ARG A 42 -36.48 37.69 -47.59
N ALA A 43 -36.66 36.63 -46.79
CA ALA A 43 -35.64 35.62 -46.53
C ALA A 43 -35.13 35.05 -47.85
N SER A 44 -33.86 35.32 -48.17
CA SER A 44 -33.12 34.60 -49.20
C SER A 44 -32.35 33.49 -48.51
N ALA A 45 -32.80 32.26 -48.69
CA ALA A 45 -32.08 31.07 -48.28
C ALA A 45 -30.82 30.95 -49.15
N TYR A 46 -29.66 31.26 -48.58
CA TYR A 46 -28.38 30.87 -49.17
C TYR A 46 -28.16 29.39 -48.86
N SER A 47 -28.49 28.52 -49.82
CA SER A 47 -28.07 27.12 -49.84
C SER A 47 -26.58 27.07 -50.20
N ALA A 48 -25.71 27.08 -49.19
CA ALA A 48 -24.30 26.75 -49.38
C ALA A 48 -24.12 25.23 -49.30
N THR A 49 -23.90 24.60 -50.45
CA THR A 49 -23.45 23.22 -50.59
C THR A 49 -22.00 23.11 -50.12
N SER A 50 -21.76 22.55 -48.92
CA SER A 50 -20.41 22.22 -48.42
C SER A 50 -20.30 20.71 -48.14
N THR A 51 -20.42 19.91 -49.19
CA THR A 51 -20.22 18.45 -49.13
C THR A 51 -18.76 18.03 -48.87
N GLU A 52 -17.83 18.98 -48.84
CA GLU A 52 -16.40 18.74 -48.56
C GLU A 52 -16.07 18.73 -47.05
N SER A 53 -16.87 19.43 -46.22
CA SER A 53 -16.74 19.42 -44.75
C SER A 53 -17.18 18.10 -44.12
N ALA A 54 -18.09 17.37 -44.78
CA ALA A 54 -18.62 16.11 -44.26
C ALA A 54 -17.62 14.95 -44.33
N LYS A 55 -16.68 14.96 -45.30
CA LYS A 55 -15.67 13.91 -45.46
C LYS A 55 -14.54 14.01 -44.43
N ASN A 56 -14.22 15.21 -43.96
CA ASN A 56 -13.27 15.40 -42.87
C ASN A 56 -13.86 14.96 -41.52
N PHE A 57 -15.16 15.14 -41.30
CA PHE A 57 -15.78 14.81 -40.01
C PHE A 57 -15.85 13.30 -39.73
N SER A 58 -16.00 12.46 -40.77
CA SER A 58 -15.99 11.00 -40.61
C SER A 58 -14.61 10.45 -40.26
N GLN A 59 -13.54 11.03 -40.82
CA GLN A 59 -12.16 10.65 -40.45
C GLN A 59 -11.82 11.02 -39.00
N PHE A 60 -12.30 12.16 -38.51
CA PHE A 60 -12.12 12.55 -37.10
C PHE A 60 -12.91 11.64 -36.13
N ALA A 61 -14.10 11.18 -36.53
CA ALA A 61 -14.88 10.24 -35.72
C ALA A 61 -14.16 8.89 -35.52
N GLU A 62 -13.53 8.35 -36.57
CA GLU A 62 -12.74 7.10 -36.47
C GLU A 62 -11.50 7.25 -35.59
N ILE A 63 -10.83 8.42 -35.61
CA ILE A 63 -9.68 8.71 -34.75
C ILE A 63 -10.10 8.83 -33.28
N LEU A 64 -11.26 9.45 -33.00
CA LEU A 64 -11.80 9.56 -31.65
C LEU A 64 -12.24 8.20 -31.08
N ASP A 65 -12.81 7.32 -31.91
CA ASP A 65 -13.14 5.95 -31.54
C ASP A 65 -11.88 5.12 -31.25
N MET A 66 -10.83 5.29 -32.06
CA MET A 66 -9.53 4.66 -31.80
C MET A 66 -8.90 5.20 -30.50
N TRP A 67 -8.99 6.50 -30.24
CA TRP A 67 -8.52 7.09 -28.98
C TRP A 67 -9.33 6.60 -27.77
N GLY A 68 -10.65 6.51 -27.89
CA GLY A 68 -11.54 5.95 -26.89
C GLY A 68 -11.23 4.48 -26.60
N PHE A 69 -10.98 3.70 -27.66
CA PHE A 69 -10.55 2.30 -27.55
C PHE A 69 -9.18 2.17 -26.88
N LEU A 70 -8.21 3.01 -27.22
CA LEU A 70 -6.89 3.02 -26.57
C LEU A 70 -6.96 3.43 -25.09
N GLN A 71 -7.83 4.37 -24.74
CA GLN A 71 -8.12 4.70 -23.34
C GLN A 71 -8.77 3.53 -22.60
N GLN A 72 -9.73 2.85 -23.23
CA GLN A 72 -10.37 1.67 -22.66
C GLN A 72 -9.38 0.50 -22.48
N LEU A 73 -8.42 0.32 -23.39
CA LEU A 73 -7.36 -0.68 -23.28
C LEU A 73 -6.34 -0.36 -22.17
N LYS A 74 -6.04 0.92 -21.92
CA LYS A 74 -5.22 1.33 -20.77
C LYS A 74 -5.92 1.00 -19.45
N GLU A 75 -7.22 1.24 -19.37
CA GLU A 75 -7.98 1.00 -18.15
C GLU A 75 -8.14 -0.51 -17.86
N ARG A 76 -8.33 -1.34 -18.90
CA ARG A 76 -8.35 -2.81 -18.78
C ARG A 76 -6.99 -3.43 -18.40
N ARG A 77 -5.89 -2.69 -18.54
CA ARG A 77 -4.55 -3.18 -18.18
C ARG A 77 -4.18 -2.99 -16.71
N LYS A 78 -4.98 -2.29 -15.90
CA LYS A 78 -4.70 -2.18 -14.47
C LYS A 78 -4.88 -3.56 -13.83
N PRO A 79 -3.84 -4.15 -13.22
CA PRO A 79 -3.92 -5.46 -12.62
C PRO A 79 -4.95 -5.43 -11.49
N LYS A 80 -5.82 -6.44 -11.45
CA LYS A 80 -6.77 -6.59 -10.35
C LYS A 80 -5.99 -7.01 -9.11
N ILE A 81 -5.82 -6.08 -8.16
CA ILE A 81 -5.09 -6.36 -6.92
C ILE A 81 -5.90 -7.40 -6.12
N PRO A 82 -5.27 -8.49 -5.68
CA PRO A 82 -5.93 -9.51 -4.85
C PRO A 82 -6.23 -8.97 -3.44
N GLU A 83 -7.11 -9.68 -2.74
CA GLU A 83 -7.43 -9.39 -1.35
C GLU A 83 -6.16 -9.49 -0.48
N HIS A 84 -6.08 -8.69 0.58
CA HIS A 84 -4.92 -8.62 1.47
C HIS A 84 -3.59 -8.19 0.83
N VAL A 85 -3.65 -7.46 -0.29
CA VAL A 85 -2.48 -6.82 -0.91
C VAL A 85 -2.77 -5.35 -1.13
N TYR A 86 -1.82 -4.50 -0.77
CA TYR A 86 -1.86 -3.08 -1.07
C TYR A 86 -0.70 -2.70 -1.98
N CYS A 87 -0.97 -1.80 -2.93
CA CYS A 87 0.02 -1.30 -3.89
C CYS A 87 0.06 0.23 -3.89
N THR A 88 1.19 0.79 -4.30
CA THR A 88 1.29 2.22 -4.63
C THR A 88 0.40 2.58 -5.82
N PRO A 89 0.01 3.85 -6.02
CA PRO A 89 -0.88 4.26 -7.11
C PRO A 89 -0.37 3.93 -8.52
N ASP A 90 0.96 3.82 -8.67
CA ASP A 90 1.68 3.44 -9.89
C ASP A 90 1.93 1.92 -9.98
N TYR A 91 1.47 1.12 -9.01
CA TYR A 91 1.63 -0.33 -8.91
C TYR A 91 3.09 -0.82 -8.88
N SER A 92 4.06 0.08 -8.76
CA SER A 92 5.49 -0.28 -8.75
C SER A 92 5.91 -1.01 -7.48
N LYS A 93 5.18 -0.82 -6.39
CA LYS A 93 5.44 -1.45 -5.10
C LYS A 93 4.13 -2.00 -4.53
N CYS A 94 4.08 -3.31 -4.40
CA CYS A 94 3.00 -4.00 -3.70
C CYS A 94 3.54 -4.70 -2.45
N ARG A 95 2.69 -4.86 -1.44
CA ARG A 95 3.01 -5.58 -0.21
C ARG A 95 1.74 -6.25 0.36
N PRO A 96 1.86 -7.42 1.02
CA PRO A 96 0.74 -8.02 1.73
C PRO A 96 0.33 -7.18 2.94
N GLU A 97 -0.96 -7.21 3.27
CA GLU A 97 -1.50 -6.72 4.54
C GLU A 97 -0.88 -7.46 5.73
N PRO A 98 -0.87 -6.84 6.92
CA PRO A 98 -0.53 -7.56 8.13
C PRO A 98 -1.41 -8.81 8.29
N GLY A 99 -0.80 -9.97 8.56
CA GLY A 99 -1.48 -11.28 8.58
C GLY A 99 -1.05 -12.19 7.44
N TYR A 100 -0.42 -11.63 6.41
CA TYR A 100 -0.22 -12.31 5.14
C TYR A 100 1.22 -12.20 4.64
N ARG A 101 1.69 -13.22 3.93
CA ARG A 101 2.97 -13.20 3.20
C ARG A 101 2.76 -13.56 1.74
N TRP A 102 3.72 -13.23 0.89
CA TRP A 102 3.74 -13.76 -0.48
C TRP A 102 3.73 -15.29 -0.46
N ALA A 103 2.83 -15.90 -1.24
CA ALA A 103 2.79 -17.35 -1.38
C ALA A 103 4.10 -17.86 -2.01
N ASN A 104 4.64 -17.08 -2.95
CA ASN A 104 5.95 -17.29 -3.54
C ASN A 104 6.87 -16.08 -3.27
N SER A 105 8.01 -16.34 -2.64
CA SER A 105 8.96 -15.28 -2.26
C SER A 105 9.86 -14.81 -3.41
N GLU A 106 10.02 -15.65 -4.43
CA GLU A 106 10.91 -15.43 -5.57
C GLU A 106 10.15 -14.78 -6.72
N ASP A 107 8.94 -15.26 -7.00
CA ASP A 107 8.04 -14.70 -8.00
C ASP A 107 6.81 -14.07 -7.33
N LYS A 108 6.73 -12.74 -7.36
CA LYS A 108 5.64 -11.95 -6.75
C LYS A 108 4.70 -11.38 -7.81
N SER A 109 4.81 -11.83 -9.05
CA SER A 109 4.05 -11.27 -10.18
C SER A 109 2.56 -11.57 -10.09
N ASP A 110 2.21 -12.69 -9.47
CA ASP A 110 0.83 -13.13 -9.22
C ASP A 110 0.19 -12.42 -8.01
N LEU A 111 0.97 -11.66 -7.25
CA LEU A 111 0.59 -11.00 -6.00
C LEU A 111 -0.12 -11.94 -5.03
N SER A 112 0.11 -13.24 -5.11
CA SER A 112 -0.62 -14.21 -4.29
C SER A 112 -0.10 -14.17 -2.86
N VAL A 113 -1.03 -14.21 -1.92
CA VAL A 113 -0.70 -14.20 -0.50
C VAL A 113 -1.32 -15.37 0.22
N VAL A 114 -0.57 -15.90 1.19
CA VAL A 114 -1.05 -16.90 2.12
C VAL A 114 -1.12 -16.27 3.51
N GLU A 115 -2.18 -16.60 4.23
CA GLU A 115 -2.29 -16.26 5.65
C GLU A 115 -1.09 -16.87 6.39
N TYR A 116 -0.48 -16.07 7.24
CA TYR A 116 0.72 -16.44 7.97
C TYR A 116 0.45 -16.31 9.47
N PRO A 117 -0.05 -17.38 10.10
CA PRO A 117 -0.48 -17.34 11.50
C PRO A 117 0.68 -17.16 12.51
N ASP A 118 1.94 -17.26 12.06
CA ASP A 118 3.12 -17.34 12.94
C ASP A 118 4.14 -16.20 12.72
N ASP A 119 3.74 -15.02 12.19
CA ASP A 119 4.65 -13.87 12.04
C ASP A 119 4.36 -12.80 13.09
N PRO A 120 5.19 -12.70 14.13
CA PRO A 120 5.05 -11.65 15.11
C PRO A 120 5.05 -10.25 14.48
N ARG A 121 5.73 -10.01 13.35
CA ARG A 121 5.93 -8.66 12.72
C ARG A 121 4.65 -7.84 12.48
N LEU A 122 3.50 -8.45 12.65
CA LEU A 122 2.16 -7.94 12.35
C LEU A 122 1.48 -7.32 13.58
N VAL A 123 1.89 -7.70 14.79
CA VAL A 123 1.67 -6.92 16.01
C VAL A 123 2.83 -5.95 16.11
N GLY A 124 2.62 -4.66 15.82
CA GLY A 124 3.66 -3.62 15.68
C GLY A 124 4.48 -3.32 16.95
N ASN A 125 4.81 -4.33 17.76
CA ASN A 125 5.55 -4.24 19.00
C ASN A 125 6.24 -5.56 19.43
N VAL A 126 6.53 -6.49 18.50
CA VAL A 126 7.18 -7.80 18.76
C VAL A 126 8.45 -7.69 19.59
N ASP A 127 9.24 -6.67 19.31
CA ASP A 127 10.51 -6.47 19.96
C ASP A 127 10.25 -6.18 21.45
N SER A 128 9.22 -5.40 21.78
CA SER A 128 8.81 -5.21 23.18
C SER A 128 8.13 -6.44 23.78
N ILE A 129 7.31 -7.15 22.98
CA ILE A 129 6.95 -8.57 23.07
C ILE A 129 7.98 -9.42 23.82
N GLY A 130 8.95 -9.85 23.02
CA GLY A 130 10.05 -10.69 23.43
C GLY A 130 10.95 -10.03 24.45
N ALA A 131 11.27 -8.74 24.33
CA ALA A 131 12.14 -8.06 25.30
C ALA A 131 11.51 -8.00 26.70
N ARG A 132 10.20 -7.75 26.80
CA ARG A 132 9.46 -7.75 28.07
C ARG A 132 9.46 -9.14 28.68
N ILE A 133 9.10 -10.17 27.90
CA ILE A 133 9.12 -11.56 28.37
C ILE A 133 10.52 -11.96 28.82
N PHE A 134 11.54 -11.60 28.04
CA PHE A 134 12.94 -11.88 28.37
C PHE A 134 13.32 -11.23 29.69
N THR A 135 12.98 -9.95 29.87
CA THR A 135 13.24 -9.20 31.11
C THR A 135 12.53 -9.83 32.30
N GLU A 136 11.26 -10.20 32.16
CA GLU A 136 10.44 -10.76 33.24
C GLU A 136 10.83 -12.21 33.62
N LYS A 137 11.27 -13.03 32.65
CA LYS A 137 11.36 -14.48 32.83
C LYS A 137 12.75 -15.07 32.62
N CYS A 138 13.60 -14.44 31.81
CA CYS A 138 14.87 -15.01 31.35
C CYS A 138 16.09 -14.29 31.90
N ALA A 139 16.02 -12.95 32.00
CA ALA A 139 17.14 -12.08 32.34
C ALA A 139 17.71 -12.33 33.74
N MET A 140 16.88 -12.77 34.69
CA MET A 140 17.34 -13.11 36.04
C MET A 140 18.40 -14.20 36.05
N CYS A 141 18.34 -15.14 35.11
CA CYS A 141 19.31 -16.22 34.99
C CYS A 141 20.33 -15.96 33.88
N HIS A 142 19.90 -15.47 32.73
CA HIS A 142 20.74 -15.32 31.53
C HIS A 142 21.39 -13.93 31.38
N GLY A 143 21.23 -13.04 32.35
CA GLY A 143 21.73 -11.66 32.27
C GLY A 143 20.77 -10.73 31.52
N LYS A 144 20.91 -9.42 31.75
CA LYS A 144 19.94 -8.41 31.24
C LYS A 144 19.99 -8.28 29.73
N SER A 145 21.16 -8.51 29.15
CA SER A 145 21.45 -8.48 27.72
C SER A 145 21.82 -9.85 27.18
N GLY A 146 21.52 -10.94 27.90
CA GLY A 146 21.85 -12.30 27.50
C GLY A 146 23.33 -12.67 27.65
N GLU A 147 24.11 -11.88 28.39
CA GLU A 147 25.54 -12.08 28.65
C GLU A 147 25.88 -13.31 29.50
N GLY A 148 24.86 -13.95 30.10
CA GLY A 148 25.02 -15.08 31.02
C GLY A 148 25.26 -14.64 32.45
N SER A 149 25.27 -15.59 33.37
CA SER A 149 25.58 -15.38 34.78
C SER A 149 26.20 -16.62 35.40
N THR A 150 26.53 -16.58 36.69
CA THR A 150 26.92 -17.78 37.45
C THR A 150 25.81 -18.84 37.51
N LEU A 151 24.56 -18.46 37.20
CA LEU A 151 23.41 -19.35 37.23
C LEU A 151 23.13 -20.00 35.87
N ALA A 152 23.40 -19.32 34.75
CA ALA A 152 23.04 -19.82 33.43
C ALA A 152 23.99 -19.33 32.32
N PRO A 153 24.12 -20.08 31.22
CA PRO A 153 25.05 -19.74 30.15
C PRO A 153 24.64 -18.45 29.42
N MET A 154 25.64 -17.83 28.77
CA MET A 154 25.44 -16.75 27.81
C MET A 154 24.53 -17.20 26.66
N LEU A 155 23.62 -16.32 26.26
CA LEU A 155 22.74 -16.50 25.12
C LEU A 155 23.18 -15.65 23.93
N LYS A 156 23.54 -14.38 24.20
CA LYS A 156 24.02 -13.40 23.22
C LYS A 156 25.12 -13.99 22.35
N ASP A 157 25.03 -13.72 21.05
CA ASP A 157 26.01 -14.12 20.04
C ASP A 157 26.33 -15.63 19.91
N THR A 158 25.59 -16.52 20.59
CA THR A 158 25.85 -17.96 20.54
C THR A 158 25.26 -18.64 19.31
N ASP A 159 25.88 -19.76 18.89
CA ASP A 159 25.36 -20.60 17.81
C ASP A 159 23.96 -21.16 18.11
N PHE A 160 23.61 -21.29 19.39
CA PHE A 160 22.29 -21.80 19.79
C PHE A 160 21.17 -20.84 19.37
N ILE A 161 21.31 -19.54 19.65
CA ILE A 161 20.29 -18.54 19.27
C ILE A 161 20.35 -18.24 17.77
N LYS A 162 21.52 -18.31 17.14
CA LYS A 162 21.70 -18.15 15.68
C LYS A 162 21.14 -19.34 14.89
N GLY A 163 21.09 -20.53 15.50
CA GLY A 163 20.59 -21.77 14.90
C GLY A 163 19.08 -21.87 14.71
N ASN A 164 18.56 -23.09 14.71
CA ASN A 164 17.17 -23.39 14.34
C ASN A 164 16.16 -22.87 15.40
N PRO A 165 15.23 -21.96 15.04
CA PRO A 165 14.25 -21.41 15.98
C PRO A 165 13.34 -22.46 16.61
N LYS A 166 13.01 -23.55 15.90
CA LYS A 166 12.19 -24.65 16.45
C LYS A 166 12.85 -25.31 17.65
N VAL A 167 14.18 -25.44 17.63
CA VAL A 167 14.95 -25.99 18.75
C VAL A 167 14.90 -25.05 19.95
N ILE A 168 14.98 -23.74 19.72
CA ILE A 168 14.86 -22.72 20.78
C ILE A 168 13.47 -22.80 21.42
N LYS A 169 12.40 -22.83 20.61
CA LYS A 169 11.02 -23.01 21.07
C LYS A 169 10.86 -24.28 21.91
N TYR A 170 11.42 -25.40 21.45
CA TYR A 170 11.37 -26.67 22.17
C TYR A 170 12.03 -26.58 23.55
N VAL A 171 13.20 -25.96 23.62
CA VAL A 171 13.95 -25.80 24.88
C VAL A 171 13.23 -24.89 25.87
N ILE A 172 12.60 -23.81 25.40
CA ILE A 172 11.81 -22.93 26.26
C ILE A 172 10.58 -23.67 26.82
N THR A 173 9.89 -24.43 25.99
CA THR A 173 8.64 -25.13 26.35
C THR A 173 8.85 -26.35 27.24
N HIS A 174 9.98 -27.06 27.08
CA HIS A 174 10.27 -28.29 27.83
C HIS A 174 11.27 -28.09 28.96
N GLY A 175 12.06 -27.02 28.94
CA GLY A 175 13.18 -26.83 29.84
C GLY A 175 14.31 -27.83 29.61
N ARG A 176 15.33 -27.79 30.46
CA ARG A 176 16.45 -28.73 30.50
C ARG A 176 16.87 -28.99 31.93
N SER A 177 16.59 -30.19 32.44
CA SER A 177 16.91 -30.64 33.80
C SER A 177 17.51 -32.04 33.80
N GLY A 178 18.14 -32.44 34.91
CA GLY A 178 18.78 -33.76 35.05
C GLY A 178 19.75 -34.04 33.89
N ASN A 179 19.62 -35.24 33.30
CA ASN A 179 20.44 -35.69 32.17
C ASN A 179 20.24 -34.86 30.88
N ALA A 180 19.18 -34.06 30.78
CA ALA A 180 18.94 -33.19 29.63
C ALA A 180 19.66 -31.84 29.76
N LYS A 181 20.35 -31.57 30.89
CA LYS A 181 21.20 -30.37 31.01
C LYS A 181 22.36 -30.47 30.03
N LYS A 182 22.42 -29.52 29.10
CA LYS A 182 23.55 -29.37 28.18
C LYS A 182 24.83 -28.93 28.90
N TYR A 183 24.68 -28.15 29.96
CA TYR A 183 25.78 -27.53 30.71
C TYR A 183 25.70 -27.97 32.18
N PRO A 184 26.43 -29.03 32.57
CA PRO A 184 26.42 -29.55 33.95
C PRO A 184 26.97 -28.57 34.99
N GLU A 185 27.85 -27.65 34.56
CA GLU A 185 28.58 -26.70 35.40
C GLU A 185 27.68 -25.63 36.05
N PHE A 186 26.55 -25.31 35.43
CA PHE A 186 25.61 -24.34 36.01
C PHE A 186 24.80 -24.99 37.13
N PRO A 187 24.57 -24.34 38.27
CA PRO A 187 23.91 -24.98 39.41
C PRO A 187 22.41 -25.23 39.17
N ILE A 188 21.74 -24.39 38.40
CA ILE A 188 20.30 -24.48 38.17
C ILE A 188 19.96 -25.23 36.87
N ALA A 189 18.80 -25.88 36.86
CA ALA A 189 18.20 -26.40 35.64
C ALA A 189 17.45 -25.27 34.91
N MET A 190 17.33 -25.36 33.58
CA MET A 190 16.46 -24.45 32.84
C MET A 190 15.01 -24.90 33.05
N PRO A 191 14.14 -24.10 33.70
CA PRO A 191 12.75 -24.48 33.90
C PRO A 191 11.98 -24.45 32.58
N LYS A 192 10.86 -25.17 32.54
CA LYS A 192 9.90 -25.11 31.44
C LYS A 192 9.03 -23.86 31.56
N PHE A 193 8.82 -23.15 30.45
CA PHE A 193 7.93 -22.01 30.39
C PHE A 193 6.72 -22.33 29.53
N LYS A 194 5.52 -22.09 30.08
CA LYS A 194 4.28 -22.10 29.31
C LYS A 194 4.04 -20.67 28.80
N LEU A 195 4.20 -20.47 27.51
CA LEU A 195 3.92 -19.24 26.79
C LEU A 195 2.89 -19.55 25.70
N SER A 196 2.06 -18.57 25.34
CA SER A 196 1.27 -18.69 24.11
C SER A 196 2.18 -18.72 22.88
N ASP A 197 1.68 -19.22 21.75
CA ASP A 197 2.49 -19.32 20.52
C ASP A 197 3.02 -17.95 20.09
N ILE A 198 2.20 -16.90 20.21
CA ILE A 198 2.60 -15.52 19.90
C ILE A 198 3.72 -15.03 20.82
N GLU A 199 3.63 -15.29 22.13
CA GLU A 199 4.64 -14.89 23.11
C GLU A 199 5.95 -15.66 22.90
N LEU A 200 5.86 -16.97 22.63
CA LEU A 200 7.01 -17.82 22.36
C LEU A 200 7.74 -17.37 21.10
N ASP A 201 7.01 -17.02 20.06
CA ASP A 201 7.56 -16.59 18.77
C ASP A 201 8.19 -15.21 18.88
N SER A 202 7.52 -14.29 19.59
CA SER A 202 8.07 -12.97 19.90
C SER A 202 9.36 -13.07 20.72
N LEU A 203 9.41 -13.99 21.69
CA LEU A 203 10.61 -14.23 22.50
C LEU A 203 11.75 -14.81 21.67
N VAL A 204 11.49 -15.84 20.86
CA VAL A 204 12.53 -16.44 20.00
C VAL A 204 13.08 -15.44 19.00
N TRP A 205 12.23 -14.55 18.49
CA TRP A 205 12.66 -13.45 17.65
C TRP A 205 13.60 -12.50 18.40
N TYR A 206 13.21 -12.04 19.60
CA TYR A 206 14.06 -11.16 20.40
C TYR A 206 15.41 -11.81 20.73
N LEU A 207 15.42 -13.10 21.10
CA LEU A 207 16.64 -13.85 21.35
C LEU A 207 17.58 -13.87 20.14
N LYS A 208 17.05 -13.84 18.91
CA LYS A 208 17.85 -13.80 17.68
C LYS A 208 18.49 -12.44 17.40
N THR A 209 18.06 -11.40 18.11
CA THR A 209 18.65 -10.05 18.01
C THR A 209 19.77 -9.79 19.03
N LEU A 210 19.98 -10.72 19.97
CA LEU A 210 21.02 -10.65 21.01
C LEU A 210 22.39 -11.10 20.50
#